data_AF-A0A7J5FIZ5-F1
#
_entry.id   AF-A0A7J5FIZ5-F1
#
_cell.length_a   1.000
_cell.length_b   1.000
_cell.length_c   1.000
_cell.angle_alpha   90.00
_cell.angle_beta   90.00
_cell.angle_gamma   90.00
#
_symmetry.space_group_name_H-M   'P 1'
#
loop_
_entity.id
_entity.type
_entity.pdbx_description
1 polymer ?
#
loop_
_entity_poly.entity_id
_entity_poly.type
_entity_poly.pdbx_seq_one_letter_code
_entity_poly.pdbx_strand_id
1 'polypeptide(L)'
;MFGRGQGINYGGIPKLLAPEISFGGNFMFDSNGQYYSTTTIYGYIKKEDISISYETLLAIMNSRLCWWFLKNTGTVLANGYYRYKPAYLKPMPIPNVSIETDSAIRTMIKNLLVLKDEKEKKIVADKIEQEVFSLYGLNKDEISIVIL
;
A
#
# COMPACT_ATOMS: atom_id res chain seq x y z
N MET A 1 14.72 -33.98 -2.96
CA MET A 1 13.36 -33.45 -3.25
C MET A 1 13.51 -31.96 -3.51
N PHE A 2 13.41 -31.52 -4.77
CA PHE A 2 13.67 -30.12 -5.16
C PHE A 2 12.35 -29.34 -5.23
N GLY A 3 11.80 -28.98 -4.07
CA GLY A 3 10.72 -28.00 -3.97
C GLY A 3 11.29 -26.64 -3.58
N ARG A 4 11.03 -25.58 -4.35
CA ARG A 4 11.36 -24.22 -3.92
C ARG A 4 10.46 -23.87 -2.73
N GLY A 5 11.01 -23.79 -1.52
CA GLY A 5 10.29 -23.29 -0.32
C GLY A 5 9.99 -21.78 -0.35
N GLN A 6 10.03 -21.14 -1.52
CA GLN A 6 9.81 -19.70 -1.65
C GLN A 6 8.36 -19.38 -1.27
N GLY A 7 8.18 -18.45 -0.33
CA GLY A 7 6.88 -18.06 0.22
C GLY A 7 6.50 -18.79 1.53
N ILE A 8 6.76 -20.09 1.64
CA ILE A 8 6.37 -20.91 2.81
C ILE A 8 7.17 -20.52 4.07
N ASN A 9 8.45 -20.20 3.90
CA ASN A 9 9.34 -19.84 5.01
C ASN A 9 8.96 -18.53 5.74
N TYR A 10 8.00 -17.77 5.19
CA TYR A 10 7.54 -16.52 5.78
C TYR A 10 6.15 -16.63 6.42
N GLY A 11 5.62 -17.83 6.61
CA GLY A 11 4.39 -18.05 7.37
C GLY A 11 4.51 -17.49 8.80
N GLY A 12 3.42 -16.91 9.31
CA GLY A 12 3.37 -16.32 10.66
C GLY A 12 4.00 -14.92 10.79
N ILE A 13 4.66 -14.40 9.75
CA ILE A 13 5.26 -13.06 9.76
C ILE A 13 4.27 -12.04 9.18
N PRO A 14 3.91 -10.96 9.88
CA PRO A 14 3.06 -9.91 9.33
C PRO A 14 3.63 -9.32 8.05
N LYS A 15 2.80 -9.07 7.04
CA LYS A 15 3.24 -8.54 5.74
C LYS A 15 2.12 -7.84 4.98
N LEU A 16 2.48 -6.92 4.08
CA LEU A 16 1.55 -6.48 3.04
C LEU A 16 1.58 -7.47 1.87
N LEU A 17 0.46 -7.62 1.18
CA LEU A 17 0.29 -8.48 0.03
C LEU A 17 -0.26 -7.65 -1.13
N ALA A 18 0.27 -7.84 -2.33
CA ALA A 18 -0.30 -7.25 -3.54
C ALA A 18 -0.20 -8.19 -4.73
N PRO A 19 -1.21 -8.22 -5.61
CA PRO A 19 -1.17 -9.02 -6.82
C PRO A 19 -0.16 -8.45 -7.83
N GLU A 20 0.47 -9.31 -8.63
CA GLU A 20 1.36 -8.89 -9.72
C GLU A 20 0.61 -8.11 -10.81
N ILE A 21 -0.68 -8.38 -11.01
CA ILE A 21 -1.50 -7.69 -12.00
C ILE A 21 -2.59 -6.96 -11.22
N SER A 22 -2.59 -5.63 -11.31
CA SER A 22 -3.49 -4.80 -10.52
C SER A 22 -4.08 -3.67 -11.33
N PHE A 23 -5.29 -3.28 -10.94
CA PHE A 23 -5.93 -2.03 -11.33
C PHE A 23 -6.07 -1.17 -10.06
N GLY A 24 -5.24 -0.15 -9.91
CA GLY A 24 -5.11 0.63 -8.68
C GLY A 24 -4.24 -0.05 -7.61
N GLY A 25 -4.18 0.58 -6.43
CA GLY A 25 -3.58 0.01 -5.24
C GLY A 25 -4.49 -1.06 -4.65
N ASN A 26 -4.06 -2.32 -4.73
CA ASN A 26 -4.80 -3.48 -4.17
C ASN A 26 -3.93 -4.19 -3.13
N PHE A 27 -3.39 -3.42 -2.20
CA PHE A 27 -2.62 -3.96 -1.08
C PHE A 27 -3.56 -4.40 0.04
N MET A 28 -3.23 -5.55 0.63
CA MET A 28 -3.87 -6.07 1.84
C MET A 28 -2.82 -6.21 2.94
N PHE A 29 -3.19 -5.93 4.18
CA PHE A 29 -2.35 -6.23 5.34
C PHE A 29 -2.71 -7.59 5.92
N ASP A 30 -1.79 -8.55 5.81
CA ASP A 30 -1.85 -9.85 6.49
C ASP A 30 -1.14 -9.73 7.84
N SER A 31 -1.91 -9.37 8.87
CA SER A 31 -1.39 -9.13 10.22
C SER A 31 -0.88 -10.40 10.92
N ASN A 32 -1.34 -11.58 10.49
CA ASN A 32 -0.99 -12.86 11.09
C ASN A 32 0.00 -13.67 10.25
N GLY A 33 0.36 -13.18 9.05
CA GLY A 33 1.24 -13.90 8.12
C GLY A 33 0.67 -15.22 7.64
N GLN A 34 -0.67 -15.35 7.57
CA GLN A 34 -1.35 -16.61 7.25
C GLN A 34 -1.42 -16.89 5.75
N TYR A 35 -1.29 -15.85 4.93
CA TYR A 35 -1.44 -15.97 3.49
C TYR A 35 -0.09 -16.04 2.80
N TYR A 36 0.04 -17.00 1.89
CA TYR A 36 1.16 -17.12 0.98
C TYR A 36 0.66 -17.44 -0.43
N SER A 37 1.40 -16.98 -1.43
CA SER A 37 1.17 -17.33 -2.83
C SER A 37 2.51 -17.67 -3.46
N THR A 38 2.47 -18.48 -4.51
CA THR A 38 3.67 -19.00 -5.15
C THR A 38 4.16 -18.12 -6.30
N THR A 39 3.26 -17.45 -7.04
CA THR A 39 3.65 -16.79 -8.30
C THR A 39 2.99 -15.46 -8.60
N THR A 40 1.78 -15.18 -8.10
CA THR A 40 1.00 -14.01 -8.54
C THR A 40 0.73 -12.98 -7.45
N ILE A 41 1.17 -13.21 -6.23
CA ILE A 41 1.06 -12.25 -5.12
C ILE A 41 2.45 -12.06 -4.51
N TYR A 42 2.86 -10.81 -4.37
CA TYR A 42 4.09 -10.43 -3.70
C TYR A 42 3.81 -10.08 -2.24
N GLY A 43 4.66 -10.57 -1.33
CA GLY A 43 4.67 -10.21 0.08
C GLY A 43 5.73 -9.17 0.38
N TYR A 44 5.36 -8.14 1.14
CA TYR A 44 6.23 -7.05 1.56
C TYR A 44 6.36 -7.08 3.08
N ILE A 45 7.53 -7.48 3.56
CA ILE A 45 7.86 -7.52 4.99
C ILE A 45 8.63 -6.24 5.32
N LYS A 46 8.11 -5.49 6.28
CA LYS A 46 8.76 -4.30 6.83
C LYS A 46 9.99 -4.74 7.64
N LYS A 47 11.09 -4.01 7.51
CA LYS A 47 12.29 -4.22 8.35
C LYS A 47 12.00 -3.84 9.81
N GLU A 48 12.71 -4.46 10.74
CA GLU A 48 12.51 -4.28 12.18
C GLU A 48 12.86 -2.85 12.67
N ASP A 49 13.80 -2.18 12.00
CA ASP A 49 14.27 -0.84 12.33
C ASP A 49 13.36 0.30 11.82
N ILE A 50 12.32 -0.02 11.06
CA ILE A 50 11.36 0.96 10.55
C ILE A 50 10.21 1.12 11.56
N SER A 51 10.06 2.32 12.11
CA SER A 51 9.03 2.65 13.10
C SER A 51 7.61 2.76 12.52
N ILE A 52 7.47 3.10 11.23
CA ILE A 52 6.18 3.29 10.55
C ILE A 52 5.32 2.02 10.65
N SER A 53 4.04 2.16 11.00
CA SER A 53 3.13 1.02 11.12
C SER A 53 2.80 0.38 9.76
N TYR A 54 2.37 -0.89 9.79
CA TYR A 54 1.88 -1.56 8.59
C TYR A 54 0.62 -0.90 8.05
N GLU A 55 -0.22 -0.34 8.93
CA GLU A 55 -1.40 0.42 8.55
C GLU A 55 -1.01 1.68 7.77
N THR A 56 -0.05 2.48 8.24
CA THR A 56 0.41 3.65 7.48
C THR A 56 1.04 3.27 6.14
N LEU A 57 1.83 2.20 6.09
CA LEU A 57 2.32 1.66 4.82
C LEU A 57 1.15 1.24 3.92
N LEU A 58 0.13 0.58 4.44
CA LEU A 58 -1.07 0.20 3.69
C LEU A 58 -1.78 1.42 3.07
N ALA A 59 -1.91 2.53 3.82
CA ALA A 59 -2.46 3.77 3.29
C ALA A 59 -1.62 4.34 2.15
N ILE A 60 -0.30 4.43 2.32
CA ILE A 60 0.60 4.92 1.27
C ILE A 60 0.48 4.05 0.02
N MET A 61 0.55 2.73 0.16
CA MET A 61 0.57 1.79 -0.96
C MET A 61 -0.76 1.71 -1.72
N ASN A 62 -1.88 2.03 -1.05
CA ASN A 62 -3.21 2.11 -1.67
C ASN A 62 -3.62 3.53 -2.12
N SER A 63 -2.76 4.53 -1.95
CA SER A 63 -3.07 5.92 -2.33
C SER A 63 -3.06 6.13 -3.85
N ARG A 64 -3.78 7.16 -4.33
CA ARG A 64 -3.66 7.61 -5.72
C ARG A 64 -2.25 8.07 -6.07
N LEU A 65 -1.47 8.55 -5.10
CA LEU A 65 -0.06 8.91 -5.29
C LEU A 65 0.79 7.70 -5.66
N CYS A 66 0.68 6.60 -4.91
CA CYS A 66 1.36 5.34 -5.23
C CYS A 66 0.94 4.84 -6.62
N TRP A 67 -0.36 4.87 -6.91
CA TRP A 67 -0.87 4.45 -8.20
C TRP A 67 -0.34 5.31 -9.34
N TRP A 68 -0.37 6.63 -9.19
CA TRP A 68 0.20 7.58 -10.15
C TRP A 68 1.68 7.30 -10.37
N PHE A 69 2.46 7.11 -9.31
CA PHE A 69 3.89 6.78 -9.41
C PHE A 69 4.12 5.52 -10.25
N LEU A 70 3.31 4.48 -10.04
CA LEU A 70 3.43 3.22 -10.77
C LEU A 70 2.94 3.28 -12.20
N LYS A 71 1.91 4.09 -12.49
CA LYS A 71 1.50 4.37 -13.88
C LYS A 71 2.66 5.00 -14.67
N ASN A 72 3.43 5.87 -14.03
CA ASN A 72 4.51 6.62 -14.67
C ASN A 72 5.85 5.87 -14.73
N THR A 73 6.04 4.84 -13.90
CA THR A 73 7.31 4.08 -13.81
C THR A 73 7.18 2.63 -14.29
N GLY A 74 5.96 2.10 -14.34
CA GLY A 74 5.66 0.72 -14.67
C GLY A 74 5.38 0.48 -16.16
N THR A 75 5.12 -0.78 -16.49
CA THR A 75 4.71 -1.19 -17.84
C THR A 75 3.20 -1.40 -17.88
N VAL A 76 2.54 -0.75 -18.83
CA VAL A 76 1.11 -0.94 -19.12
C VAL A 76 0.88 -2.35 -19.67
N LEU A 77 -0.13 -3.04 -19.15
CA LEU A 77 -0.71 -4.26 -19.73
C LEU A 77 -2.01 -3.90 -20.47
N ALA A 78 -2.58 -4.85 -21.21
CA ALA A 78 -3.85 -4.64 -21.91
C ALA A 78 -4.97 -4.16 -20.95
N ASN A 79 -5.89 -3.34 -21.48
CA ASN A 79 -7.08 -2.84 -20.79
C ASN A 79 -6.82 -2.01 -19.52
N GLY A 80 -5.67 -1.32 -19.43
CA GLY A 80 -5.39 -0.40 -18.32
C GLY A 80 -4.93 -1.08 -17.03
N TYR A 81 -4.64 -2.38 -17.07
CA TYR A 81 -3.96 -3.08 -15.98
C TYR A 81 -2.47 -2.78 -16.00
N TYR A 82 -1.85 -2.78 -14.82
CA TYR A 82 -0.41 -2.57 -14.69
C TYR A 82 0.22 -3.76 -13.98
N ARG A 83 1.45 -4.08 -14.39
CA ARG A 83 2.25 -5.10 -13.72
C ARG A 83 2.90 -4.49 -12.47
N TYR A 84 2.50 -4.95 -11.29
CA TYR A 84 3.05 -4.63 -9.97
C TYR A 84 4.18 -5.59 -9.61
N LYS A 85 5.41 -5.26 -10.00
CA LYS A 85 6.61 -5.95 -9.52
C LYS A 85 7.25 -5.15 -8.38
N PRO A 86 7.82 -5.80 -7.36
CA PRO A 86 8.56 -5.10 -6.29
C PRO A 86 9.64 -4.15 -6.82
N ALA A 87 10.24 -4.47 -7.98
CA ALA A 87 11.21 -3.62 -8.66
C ALA A 87 10.66 -2.24 -9.05
N TYR A 88 9.37 -2.12 -9.35
CA TYR A 88 8.73 -0.85 -9.72
C TYR A 88 8.33 -0.03 -8.51
N LEU A 89 8.11 -0.65 -7.35
CA LEU A 89 7.86 0.04 -6.08
C LEU A 89 9.14 0.48 -5.39
N LYS A 90 10.24 -0.24 -5.61
CA LYS A 90 11.54 0.03 -4.97
C LYS A 90 12.00 1.51 -5.08
N PRO A 91 11.80 2.24 -6.19
CA PRO A 91 12.20 3.63 -6.29
C PRO A 91 11.21 4.62 -5.65
N MET A 92 10.02 4.18 -5.22
CA MET A 92 9.05 5.04 -4.53
C MET A 92 9.60 5.43 -3.16
N PRO A 93 9.76 6.73 -2.86
CA PRO A 93 10.23 7.15 -1.56
C PRO A 93 9.15 6.88 -0.50
N ILE A 94 9.55 6.31 0.63
CA ILE A 94 8.70 6.23 1.83
C ILE A 94 9.02 7.46 2.68
N PRO A 95 8.03 8.31 3.03
CA PRO A 95 8.26 9.53 3.76
C PRO A 95 8.63 9.23 5.21
N ASN A 96 9.31 10.18 5.85
CA ASN A 96 9.49 10.14 7.29
C ASN A 96 8.15 10.51 7.94
N VAL A 97 7.60 9.60 8.74
CA VAL A 97 6.32 9.79 9.43
C VAL A 97 6.59 9.95 10.92
N SER A 98 6.06 11.00 11.53
CA SER A 98 6.12 11.17 12.99
C SER A 98 5.27 10.13 13.70
N ILE A 99 5.54 9.91 14.99
CA ILE A 99 4.78 8.95 15.81
C ILE A 99 3.30 9.36 15.89
N GLU A 100 3.05 10.66 15.98
CA GLU A 100 1.70 11.24 16.08
C GLU A 100 0.91 11.00 14.78
N THR A 101 1.52 11.28 13.62
CA THR A 101 0.88 11.09 12.32
C THR A 101 0.66 9.60 12.02
N ASP A 102 1.64 8.74 12.33
CA ASP A 102 1.47 7.29 12.18
C ASP A 102 0.31 6.76 13.02
N SER A 103 0.22 7.18 14.28
CA SER A 103 -0.87 6.81 15.19
C SER A 103 -2.24 7.29 14.69
N ALA A 104 -2.30 8.52 14.14
CA ALA A 104 -3.52 9.08 13.58
C ALA A 104 -4.00 8.29 12.36
N ILE A 105 -3.11 8.03 11.39
CA ILE A 105 -3.42 7.24 10.18
C ILE A 105 -3.85 5.83 10.57
N ARG A 106 -3.13 5.18 11.48
CA ARG A 106 -3.48 3.85 11.99
C ARG A 106 -4.89 3.80 12.58
N THR A 107 -5.25 4.82 13.35
CA THR A 107 -6.59 4.92 13.96
C THR A 107 -7.66 5.11 12.89
N MET A 108 -7.42 5.95 11.87
CA MET A 108 -8.34 6.14 10.75
C MET A 108 -8.54 4.86 9.95
N ILE A 109 -7.49 4.07 9.70
CA ILE A 109 -7.61 2.79 8.99
C ILE A 109 -8.41 1.78 9.80
N LYS A 110 -8.14 1.66 11.10
CA LYS A 110 -8.93 0.77 11.97
C LYS A 110 -10.40 1.15 11.98
N ASN A 111 -10.70 2.45 11.99
CA ASN A 111 -12.05 2.94 11.85
C ASN A 111 -12.66 2.57 10.48
N LEU A 112 -11.93 2.83 9.39
CA LEU A 112 -12.37 2.52 8.02
C LEU A 112 -12.79 1.05 7.86
N LEU A 113 -12.08 0.12 8.50
CA LEU A 113 -12.36 -1.31 8.43
C LEU A 113 -13.63 -1.75 9.17
N VAL A 114 -14.08 -1.00 10.18
CA VAL A 114 -15.27 -1.35 10.98
C VAL A 114 -16.52 -0.57 10.56
N LEU A 115 -16.36 0.52 9.81
CA LEU A 115 -17.47 1.29 9.26
C LEU A 115 -18.32 0.41 8.33
N LYS A 116 -19.65 0.58 8.42
CA LYS A 116 -20.61 -0.12 7.56
C LYS A 116 -21.18 0.78 6.48
N ASP A 117 -21.30 2.07 6.76
CA ASP A 117 -21.83 3.05 5.82
C ASP A 117 -20.76 3.43 4.78
N GLU A 118 -21.09 3.30 3.51
CA GLU A 118 -20.16 3.55 2.41
C GLU A 118 -19.82 5.04 2.25
N LYS A 119 -20.72 5.95 2.64
CA LYS A 119 -20.47 7.39 2.59
C LYS A 119 -19.50 7.80 3.69
N GLU A 120 -19.65 7.27 4.91
CA GLU A 120 -18.70 7.46 6.00
C GLU A 120 -17.33 6.86 5.68
N LYS A 121 -17.28 5.65 5.09
CA LYS A 121 -16.04 5.06 4.60
C LYS A 121 -15.32 5.97 3.62
N LYS A 122 -16.06 6.51 2.64
CA LYS A 122 -15.49 7.44 1.66
C LYS A 122 -14.90 8.68 2.33
N ILE A 123 -15.59 9.28 3.30
CA ILE A 123 -15.09 10.45 4.05
C ILE A 123 -13.78 10.12 4.78
N VAL A 124 -13.70 8.95 5.42
CA VAL A 124 -12.47 8.54 6.13
C VAL A 124 -11.35 8.20 5.14
N ALA A 125 -11.65 7.54 4.02
CA ALA A 125 -10.68 7.23 2.98
C ALA A 125 -10.10 8.52 2.37
N ASP A 126 -10.95 9.50 2.06
CA ASP A 126 -10.53 10.81 1.54
C ASP A 126 -9.61 11.53 2.55
N LYS A 127 -9.90 11.46 3.85
CA LYS A 127 -9.03 12.03 4.91
C LYS A 127 -7.67 11.34 4.97
N ILE A 128 -7.64 10.01 4.95
CA ILE A 128 -6.39 9.24 4.91
C ILE A 128 -5.56 9.66 3.70
N GLU A 129 -6.20 9.85 2.55
CA GLU A 129 -5.51 10.26 1.35
C GLU A 129 -4.93 11.68 1.42
N GLN A 130 -5.64 12.63 2.05
CA GLN A 130 -5.09 13.97 2.31
C GLN A 130 -3.88 13.92 3.26
N GLU A 131 -3.89 13.07 4.27
CA GLU A 131 -2.72 12.87 5.13
C GLU A 131 -1.55 12.30 4.32
N VAL A 132 -1.79 11.32 3.44
CA VAL A 132 -0.75 10.79 2.56
C VAL A 132 -0.18 11.90 1.67
N PHE A 133 -0.99 12.73 1.03
CA PHE A 133 -0.45 13.85 0.23
C PHE A 133 0.38 14.82 1.08
N SER A 134 -0.05 15.09 2.31
CA SER A 134 0.65 15.96 3.25
C SER A 134 2.00 15.38 3.67
N LEU A 135 2.12 14.06 3.85
CA LEU A 135 3.39 13.39 4.15
C LEU A 135 4.46 13.57 3.06
N TYR A 136 4.03 13.75 1.82
CA TYR A 136 4.91 14.00 0.69
C TYR A 136 5.05 15.50 0.35
N GLY A 137 4.37 16.37 1.09
CA GLY A 137 4.44 17.83 0.91
C GLY A 137 3.80 18.33 -0.39
N LEU A 138 2.84 17.60 -0.96
CA LEU A 138 2.21 17.99 -2.22
C LEU A 138 1.34 19.22 -2.05
N ASN A 139 1.44 20.15 -3.01
CA ASN A 139 0.52 21.28 -3.12
C ASN A 139 -0.72 20.92 -3.96
N LYS A 140 -1.68 21.85 -4.06
CA LYS A 140 -2.96 21.63 -4.76
C LYS A 140 -2.80 21.34 -6.26
N ASP A 141 -1.83 21.97 -6.91
CA ASP A 141 -1.60 21.79 -8.35
C ASP A 141 -1.01 20.39 -8.59
N GLU A 142 -0.08 19.95 -7.75
CA GLU A 142 0.51 18.61 -7.79
C GLU A 142 -0.54 17.52 -7.48
N ILE A 143 -1.38 17.74 -6.46
CA ILE A 143 -2.49 16.83 -6.15
C ILE A 143 -3.39 16.70 -7.38
N SER A 144 -3.69 17.80 -8.07
CA SER A 144 -4.53 17.80 -9.26
C SER A 144 -3.92 16.95 -10.39
N ILE A 145 -2.60 16.93 -10.54
CA ILE A 145 -1.91 16.06 -11.51
C ILE A 145 -2.00 14.58 -11.11
N VAL A 146 -1.87 14.28 -9.82
CA VAL A 146 -1.90 12.90 -9.30
C VAL A 146 -3.27 12.24 -9.47
N ILE A 147 -4.34 13.03 -9.34
CA ILE A 147 -5.72 12.51 -9.34
C ILE A 147 -6.35 12.41 -10.74
N LEU A 148 -5.65 12.84 -11.79
CA LEU A 148 -6.01 12.63 -13.20
C LEU A 148 -5.80 11.16 -13.64
#